data_AF-A0A1N7EJ97-F1
#
_entry.id   AF-A0A1N7EJ97-F1
#
_cell.length_a   1.000
_cell.length_b   1.000
_cell.length_c   1.000
_cell.angle_alpha   90.00
_cell.angle_beta   90.00
_cell.angle_gamma   90.00
#
_symmetry.space_group_name_H-M   'P 1'
#
loop_
_entity.id
_entity.type
_entity.pdbx_description
1 polymer ?
#
loop_
_entity_poly.entity_id
_entity_poly.type
_entity_poly.pdbx_seq_one_letter_code
_entity_poly.pdbx_strand_id
1 'polypeptide(L)' 'MKSPSLARAELSVRDATGAVRFALVGDIPLPEDLRRFHLDTVGEGLRTMGVSLAALIERDVLRAAREAFDTWPLQD' A
#
# COMPACT_ATOMS: atom_id res chain seq x y z
N MET A 1 -17.61 -12.34 -20.65
CA MET A 1 -17.06 -12.45 -19.28
C MET A 1 -17.20 -11.07 -18.65
N LYS A 2 -18.02 -10.87 -17.61
CA LYS A 2 -18.13 -9.56 -16.95
C LYS A 2 -16.90 -9.39 -16.06
N SER A 3 -16.13 -8.32 -16.25
CA SER A 3 -15.00 -8.01 -15.38
C SER A 3 -15.48 -7.92 -13.93
N PRO A 4 -14.79 -8.56 -12.96
CA PRO A 4 -15.12 -8.40 -11.56
C PRO A 4 -15.06 -6.90 -11.23
N SER A 5 -16.07 -6.38 -10.53
CA SER A 5 -16.05 -5.00 -10.08
C SER A 5 -14.93 -4.88 -9.04
N LEU A 6 -13.89 -4.09 -9.34
CA LEU A 6 -12.83 -3.73 -8.39
C LEU A 6 -13.34 -2.87 -7.23
N ALA A 7 -14.62 -2.49 -7.22
CA ALA A 7 -15.22 -1.66 -6.17
C ALA A 7 -15.15 -2.30 -4.77
N ARG A 8 -14.94 -3.61 -4.69
CA ARG A 8 -14.77 -4.36 -3.43
C ARG A 8 -13.33 -4.81 -3.18
N ALA A 9 -12.37 -4.40 -3.99
CA ALA A 9 -10.99 -4.81 -3.79
C ALA A 9 -10.33 -3.92 -2.74
N GLU A 10 -9.62 -4.53 -1.82
CA GLU A 10 -8.70 -3.87 -0.90
C GLU A 10 -7.28 -4.11 -1.39
N LEU A 11 -6.42 -3.10 -1.26
CA LEU A 11 -5.04 -3.18 -1.65
C LEU A 11 -4.17 -2.54 -0.57
N SER A 12 -3.28 -3.33 0.00
CA SER A 12 -2.24 -2.86 0.90
C SER A 12 -0.89 -2.83 0.20
N VAL A 13 -0.09 -1.81 0.52
CA VAL A 13 1.30 -1.66 0.05
C VAL A 13 2.16 -1.14 1.20
N ARG A 14 3.46 -1.39 1.15
CA ARG A 14 4.41 -0.71 2.04
C ARG A 14 4.69 0.72 1.57
N ASP A 15 4.65 1.67 2.50
CA ASP A 15 5.06 3.06 2.26
C ASP A 15 6.59 3.22 2.25
N ALA A 16 7.06 4.46 2.11
CA ALA A 16 8.49 4.78 2.06
C ALA A 16 9.25 4.40 3.36
N THR A 17 8.55 4.26 4.48
CA THR A 17 9.12 3.81 5.77
C THR A 17 9.14 2.29 5.91
N GLY A 18 8.51 1.56 4.97
CA GLY A 18 8.36 0.11 5.01
C GLY A 18 7.13 -0.36 5.78
N ALA A 19 6.32 0.55 6.33
CA ALA A 19 5.09 0.22 7.04
C ALA A 19 3.95 -0.09 6.05
N VAL A 20 3.12 -1.08 6.37
CA VAL A 20 1.98 -1.46 5.51
C VAL A 20 0.85 -0.43 5.66
N ARG A 21 0.31 0.02 4.51
CA ARG A 21 -0.78 1.00 4.40
C ARG A 21 -1.79 0.53 3.37
N PHE A 22 -3.02 1.03 3.46
CA PHE A 22 -4.02 0.83 2.40
C PHE A 22 -3.84 1.85 1.27
N ALA A 23 -3.54 1.36 0.07
CA ALA A 23 -3.62 2.13 -1.17
C ALA A 23 -5.04 2.13 -1.75
N LEU A 24 -5.83 1.09 -1.43
CA LEU A 24 -7.26 1.01 -1.69
C LEU A 24 -7.91 0.34 -0.48
N VAL A 25 -8.90 1.00 0.13
CA VAL A 25 -9.51 0.54 1.40
C VAL A 25 -10.75 -0.34 1.15
N GLY A 26 -11.36 -0.28 -0.04
CA GLY A 26 -12.59 -1.01 -0.35
C GLY A 26 -13.70 -0.75 0.69
N ASP A 27 -14.39 -1.83 1.08
CA ASP A 27 -15.52 -1.83 2.02
C ASP A 27 -15.08 -1.95 3.50
N ILE A 28 -13.78 -1.89 3.81
CA ILE A 28 -13.30 -1.98 5.21
C ILE A 28 -13.87 -0.78 6.00
N PRO A 29 -14.55 -1.02 7.15
CA PRO A 29 -15.15 0.03 7.97
C PRO A 29 -14.10 0.72 8.85
N LEU A 30 -13.16 1.43 8.22
CA LEU A 30 -12.23 2.29 8.92
C LEU A 30 -12.87 3.64 9.28
N PRO A 31 -12.56 4.20 10.46
CA PRO A 31 -12.77 5.62 10.74
C PRO A 31 -12.21 6.50 9.61
N GLU A 32 -12.89 7.61 9.31
CA GLU A 32 -12.56 8.47 8.16
C GLU A 32 -11.15 9.09 8.27
N ASP A 33 -10.74 9.46 9.48
CA ASP A 33 -9.40 9.96 9.77
C ASP A 33 -8.32 8.91 9.48
N LEU A 34 -8.54 7.66 9.88
CA LEU A 34 -7.65 6.55 9.56
C LEU A 34 -7.61 6.24 8.06
N ARG A 35 -8.77 6.26 7.39
CA ARG A 35 -8.86 6.10 5.93
C ARG A 35 -8.01 7.16 5.22
N ARG A 36 -8.17 8.43 5.60
CA ARG A 36 -7.38 9.54 5.03
C ARG A 36 -5.90 9.38 5.31
N PHE A 37 -5.52 9.06 6.56
CA PHE A 37 -4.14 8.84 6.94
C PHE A 37 -3.44 7.83 6.02
N HIS A 38 -4.07 6.69 5.75
CA HIS A 38 -3.51 5.67 4.85
C HIS A 38 -3.33 6.20 3.42
N LEU A 39 -4.38 6.79 2.85
CA LEU A 39 -4.38 7.25 1.46
C LEU A 39 -3.40 8.42 1.25
N ASP A 40 -3.35 9.36 2.18
CA ASP A 40 -2.44 10.50 2.14
C ASP A 40 -0.99 10.06 2.28
N THR A 41 -0.70 9.12 3.19
CA THR A 41 0.65 8.57 3.39
C THR A 41 1.15 7.86 2.13
N VAL A 42 0.31 7.03 1.51
CA VAL A 42 0.66 6.38 0.24
C VAL A 42 0.84 7.42 -0.87
N GLY A 43 -0.07 8.36 -1.00
CA GLY A 43 0.00 9.43 -2.01
C GLY A 43 1.27 10.27 -1.90
N GLU A 44 1.64 10.65 -0.67
CA GLU A 44 2.87 11.40 -0.40
C GLU A 44 4.12 10.56 -0.69
N GLY A 45 4.10 9.28 -0.33
CA GLY A 45 5.18 8.36 -0.67
C GLY A 45 5.39 8.21 -2.17
N LEU A 46 4.30 8.07 -2.95
CA LEU A 46 4.36 7.98 -4.41
C LEU A 46 4.94 9.27 -5.03
N ARG A 47 4.52 10.44 -4.54
CA ARG A 47 5.06 11.74 -4.98
C ARG A 47 6.55 11.87 -4.67
N THR A 48 6.94 11.56 -3.44
CA THR A 48 8.33 11.68 -2.96
C THR A 48 9.27 10.71 -3.70
N MET A 49 8.83 9.47 -3.92
CA MET A 49 9.62 8.46 -4.63
C MET A 49 9.61 8.65 -6.16
N GLY A 50 8.66 9.43 -6.71
CA GLY A 50 8.51 9.60 -8.15
C GLY A 50 8.07 8.33 -8.88
N VAL A 51 7.27 7.48 -8.22
CA VAL A 51 6.82 6.17 -8.77
C VAL A 51 5.31 6.08 -8.88
N SER A 52 4.83 5.23 -9.78
CA SER A 52 3.40 4.90 -9.86
C SER A 52 2.99 3.90 -8.78
N LEU A 53 1.69 3.85 -8.47
CA LEU A 53 1.15 2.84 -7.56
C LEU A 53 1.43 1.41 -8.07
N ALA A 54 1.32 1.17 -9.38
CA ALA A 54 1.63 -0.13 -9.98
C ALA A 54 3.08 -0.56 -9.74
N ALA A 55 4.03 0.36 -9.91
CA ALA A 55 5.44 0.11 -9.64
C ALA A 55 5.71 -0.17 -8.15
N LEU A 56 4.98 0.52 -7.25
CA LEU A 56 5.08 0.27 -5.81
C LEU A 56 4.55 -1.12 -5.43
N ILE A 57 3.41 -1.53 -5.99
CA ILE A 57 2.85 -2.88 -5.79
C ILE A 57 3.83 -3.94 -6.28
N GLU A 58 4.35 -3.80 -7.49
CA GLU A 58 5.33 -4.73 -8.07
C GLU A 58 6.54 -4.87 -7.17
N ARG A 59 7.10 -3.74 -6.72
CA ARG A 59 8.23 -3.72 -5.79
C ARG A 59 7.90 -4.46 -4.49
N ASP A 60 6.73 -4.22 -3.91
CA ASP A 60 6.34 -4.81 -2.63
C ASP A 60 6.10 -6.34 -2.75
N VAL A 61 5.40 -6.78 -3.80
CA VAL A 61 5.18 -8.21 -4.09
C VAL A 61 6.51 -8.94 -4.30
N LEU A 62 7.44 -8.33 -5.04
CA LEU A 62 8.72 -8.97 -5.35
C LEU A 62 9.71 -8.94 -4.18
N ARG A 63 9.52 -8.11 -3.14
CA ARG A 63 10.42 -8.10 -1.97
C ARG A 63 10.48 -9.45 -1.28
N ALA A 64 9.33 -10.11 -1.10
CA ALA A 64 9.28 -11.42 -0.46
C ALA A 64 10.03 -12.48 -1.27
N ALA A 65 9.85 -12.47 -2.59
CA ALA A 65 10.55 -13.39 -3.50
C ALA A 65 12.07 -13.15 -3.56
N ARG A 66 12.52 -11.93 -3.22
CA ARG A 66 13.93 -11.54 -3.20
C ARG A 66 14.58 -11.65 -1.83
N GLU A 67 13.88 -12.22 -0.84
CA GLU A 67 14.33 -12.31 0.56
C GLU A 67 14.70 -10.93 1.16
N ALA A 68 14.16 -9.84 0.61
CA ALA A 68 14.49 -8.47 0.98
C ALA A 68 13.66 -8.00 2.18
N PHE A 69 13.84 -8.69 3.31
CA PHE A 69 13.15 -8.49 4.59
C PHE A 69 13.97 -7.67 5.58
N ASP A 70 14.83 -6.76 5.08
CA ASP A 70 15.88 -6.08 5.86
C ASP A 70 15.41 -5.48 7.20
N THR A 71 14.13 -5.10 7.31
CA THR A 71 13.55 -4.54 8.53
C THR A 71 12.05 -4.84 8.66
N TRP A 72 11.62 -5.26 9.86
CA TRP A 72 10.21 -5.19 10.28
C TRP A 72 9.97 -3.83 10.96
N PRO A 73 8.85 -3.11 10.71
CA PRO A 73 8.63 -1.75 11.22
C PRO A 73 8.38 -1.64 12.75
N LEU A 74 8.77 -2.65 13.53
CA LEU A 74 8.74 -2.63 15.01
C LEU A 74 10.14 -2.80 15.61
N GLN A 75 11.20 -2.61 14.82
CA GLN A 75 12.55 -2.55 15.39
C GLN A 75 12.82 -1.12 15.83
N ASP A 76 13.15 -0.99 17.12
CA ASP A 76 13.28 0.24 17.91
C ASP A 76 14.15 1.34 17.28
#